data_AF-A0ABD3EHR8-F1
#
_entry.id   AF-A0ABD3EHR8-F1
#
_cell.length_a   1.000
_cell.length_b   1.000
_cell.length_c   1.000
_cell.angle_alpha   90.00
_cell.angle_beta   90.00
_cell.angle_gamma   90.00
#
_symmetry.space_group_name_H-M   'P 1'
#
loop_
_entity.id
_entity.type
_entity.pdbx_description
1 polymer ?
#
loop_
_entity_poly.entity_id
_entity_poly.type
_entity_poly.pdbx_seq_one_letter_code
_entity_poly.pdbx_strand_id
1 'polypeptide(L)'
;MVAAFGSGALFTLVSGVGGPGPNQAVNAVTSGIFFALVQGGIFQLGQQFSRPPTEDTQYVQTRSMLSNLGLQNYEKNFKKGLLTDTTLPLLTDSALRDVRIPPGPRLLILDHIERDPKLKSGRRGSR
;
A
#
# COMPACT_ATOMS: atom_id res chain seq x y z
N MET A 1 8.74 -0.63 -21.78
CA MET A 1 9.47 -1.74 -22.41
C MET A 1 10.04 -1.37 -23.78
N VAL A 2 9.21 -0.85 -24.72
CA VAL A 2 9.67 -0.44 -26.05
C VAL A 2 10.74 0.67 -26.02
N ALA A 3 10.60 1.67 -25.14
CA ALA A 3 11.58 2.75 -25.00
C ALA A 3 12.95 2.27 -24.50
N ALA A 4 12.97 1.31 -23.57
CA ALA A 4 14.19 0.74 -22.97
C ALA A 4 14.95 -0.16 -23.97
N PHE A 5 14.20 -0.93 -24.76
CA PHE A 5 14.75 -1.70 -25.88
C PHE A 5 15.36 -0.76 -26.94
N GLY A 6 14.62 0.29 -27.32
CA GLY A 6 15.07 1.29 -28.29
C GLY A 6 16.35 2.00 -27.86
N SER A 7 16.48 2.36 -26.57
CA SER A 7 17.71 2.97 -26.06
C SER A 7 18.89 1.99 -26.04
N GLY A 8 18.69 0.72 -25.70
CA GLY A 8 19.76 -0.29 -25.71
C GLY A 8 20.26 -0.61 -27.12
N ALA A 9 19.33 -0.71 -28.08
CA ALA A 9 19.65 -0.89 -29.49
C ALA A 9 20.41 0.32 -30.06
N LEU A 10 19.94 1.55 -29.80
CA LEU A 10 20.60 2.78 -30.26
C LEU A 10 21.96 3.02 -29.57
N PHE A 11 22.09 2.73 -28.28
CA PHE A 11 23.37 2.82 -27.55
C PHE A 11 24.43 1.88 -28.16
N THR A 12 24.03 0.66 -28.53
CA THR A 12 24.97 -0.30 -29.15
C THR A 12 25.36 0.12 -30.56
N LEU A 13 24.44 0.73 -31.31
CA LEU A 13 24.71 1.29 -32.64
C LEU A 13 25.62 2.53 -32.59
N VAL A 14 25.46 3.41 -31.58
CA VAL A 14 26.26 4.64 -31.43
C VAL A 14 27.63 4.38 -30.79
N SER A 15 27.72 3.46 -29.84
CA SER A 15 28.95 3.23 -29.07
C SER A 15 29.89 2.20 -29.69
N GLY A 16 29.45 1.46 -30.72
CA GLY A 16 30.30 0.48 -31.42
C GLY A 16 30.78 -0.68 -30.53
N VAL A 17 30.12 -0.93 -29.40
CA VAL A 17 30.44 -2.04 -28.49
C VAL A 17 30.11 -3.34 -29.25
N GLY A 18 31.17 -3.98 -29.79
CA GLY A 18 31.10 -5.15 -30.67
C GLY A 18 31.79 -5.00 -32.04
N GLY A 19 32.27 -3.80 -32.40
CA GLY A 19 32.99 -3.53 -33.66
C GLY A 19 32.11 -3.55 -34.92
N PRO A 20 32.56 -2.94 -36.04
CA PRO A 20 31.81 -2.93 -37.30
C PRO A 20 31.96 -4.29 -38.01
N GLY A 21 30.90 -5.08 -38.00
CA GLY A 21 30.84 -6.40 -38.65
C GLY A 21 29.41 -6.94 -38.71
N PRO A 22 29.18 -8.06 -39.44
CA PRO A 22 27.85 -8.61 -39.73
C PRO A 22 27.01 -9.00 -38.50
N ASN A 23 27.60 -8.96 -37.29
CA ASN A 23 26.96 -9.31 -36.03
C ASN A 23 26.38 -8.11 -35.26
N GLN A 24 26.47 -6.87 -35.79
CA GLN A 24 25.93 -5.67 -35.13
C GLN A 24 24.43 -5.75 -34.88
N ALA A 25 23.66 -6.27 -35.84
CA ALA A 25 22.21 -6.44 -35.68
C ALA A 25 21.89 -7.41 -34.54
N VAL A 26 22.65 -8.49 -34.42
CA VAL A 26 22.50 -9.49 -33.34
C VAL A 26 22.87 -8.89 -31.99
N ASN A 27 23.95 -8.11 -31.93
CA ASN A 27 24.40 -7.45 -30.70
C ASN A 27 23.44 -6.34 -30.24
N ALA A 28 22.84 -5.57 -31.17
CA ALA A 28 21.85 -4.55 -30.86
C ALA A 28 20.50 -5.12 -30.38
N VAL A 29 20.10 -6.27 -30.91
CA VAL A 29 18.90 -7.00 -30.43
C VAL A 29 19.16 -7.57 -29.03
N THR A 30 20.34 -8.15 -28.81
CA THR A 30 20.70 -8.76 -27.52
C THR A 30 20.79 -7.72 -26.40
N SER A 31 21.43 -6.58 -26.65
CA SER A 31 21.50 -5.48 -25.69
C SER A 31 20.15 -4.83 -25.47
N GLY A 32 19.33 -4.65 -26.53
CA GLY A 32 17.95 -4.19 -26.40
C GLY A 32 17.11 -5.09 -25.49
N ILE A 33 17.23 -6.42 -25.63
CA ILE A 33 16.54 -7.39 -24.76
C ILE A 33 17.04 -7.27 -23.31
N PHE A 34 18.35 -7.17 -23.09
CA PHE A 34 18.92 -7.03 -21.74
C PHE A 34 18.42 -5.77 -21.03
N PHE A 35 18.46 -4.60 -21.70
CA PHE A 35 17.96 -3.35 -21.15
C PHE A 35 16.43 -3.38 -20.93
N ALA A 36 15.68 -4.05 -21.81
CA ALA A 36 14.23 -4.24 -21.63
C ALA A 36 13.90 -5.12 -20.42
N LEU A 37 14.70 -6.16 -20.16
CA LEU A 37 14.51 -7.06 -19.01
C LEU A 37 14.89 -6.38 -17.69
N VAL A 38 16.02 -5.67 -17.63
CA VAL A 38 16.43 -4.94 -16.42
C VAL A 38 15.41 -3.85 -16.09
N GLN A 39 15.00 -3.05 -17.07
CA GLN A 39 14.04 -1.97 -16.84
C GLN A 39 12.61 -2.50 -16.62
N GLY A 40 12.26 -3.64 -17.22
CA GLY A 40 11.02 -4.38 -16.93
C GLY A 40 10.98 -4.95 -15.51
N GLY A 41 12.07 -5.53 -15.04
CA GLY A 41 12.21 -6.07 -13.68
C GLY A 41 12.17 -4.98 -12.61
N ILE A 42 12.89 -3.88 -12.80
CA ILE A 42 12.89 -2.74 -11.87
C ILE A 42 11.51 -2.06 -11.85
N PHE A 43 10.83 -1.94 -13.00
CA PHE A 43 9.48 -1.39 -13.08
C PHE A 43 8.45 -2.23 -12.31
N GLN A 44 8.56 -3.55 -12.37
CA GLN A 44 7.65 -4.45 -11.65
C GLN A 44 7.87 -4.38 -10.13
N LEU A 45 9.12 -4.21 -9.70
CA LEU A 45 9.48 -4.00 -8.30
C LEU A 45 9.01 -2.63 -7.80
N GLY A 46 9.11 -1.59 -8.65
CA GLY A 46 8.56 -0.27 -8.40
C GLY A 46 7.04 -0.25 -8.33
N GLN A 47 6.33 -0.99 -9.18
CA GLN A 47 4.87 -1.10 -9.13
C GLN A 47 4.35 -1.66 -7.80
N GLN A 48 5.06 -2.61 -7.18
CA GLN A 48 4.70 -3.12 -5.85
C GLN A 48 4.81 -2.04 -4.76
N PHE A 49 5.72 -1.07 -4.93
CA PHE A 49 5.94 0.06 -4.02
C PHE A 49 5.07 1.30 -4.36
N SER A 50 4.72 1.49 -5.63
CA SER A 50 3.95 2.63 -6.14
C SER A 50 2.46 2.37 -6.25
N ARG A 51 1.96 1.20 -5.86
CA ARG A 51 0.52 1.02 -5.65
C ARG A 51 0.10 2.07 -4.60
N PRO A 52 -0.73 3.07 -4.96
CA PRO A 52 -1.29 3.93 -3.94
C PRO A 52 -2.01 3.00 -2.94
N PRO A 53 -1.78 3.14 -1.62
CA PRO A 53 -2.52 2.36 -0.64
C PRO A 53 -3.98 2.55 -0.99
N THR A 54 -4.63 1.44 -1.37
CA THR A 54 -6.01 1.42 -1.87
C THR A 54 -6.82 2.30 -0.94
N GLU A 55 -7.35 3.41 -1.47
CA GLU A 55 -7.88 4.50 -0.64
C GLU A 55 -8.74 3.91 0.47
N ASP A 56 -8.22 4.02 1.69
CA ASP A 56 -8.83 3.52 2.90
C ASP A 56 -9.99 4.46 3.29
N THR A 57 -10.89 4.74 2.35
CA THR A 57 -12.06 5.61 2.53
C THR A 57 -12.93 5.09 3.68
N GLN A 58 -12.84 3.80 3.98
CA GLN A 58 -13.53 3.11 5.07
C GLN A 58 -12.82 3.18 6.43
N TYR A 59 -11.62 3.77 6.52
CA TYR A 59 -10.84 3.89 7.75
C TYR A 59 -10.46 5.34 8.09
N VAL A 60 -11.08 6.33 7.44
CA VAL A 60 -10.74 7.75 7.63
C VAL A 60 -10.99 8.17 9.07
N GLN A 61 -12.17 7.84 9.61
CA GLN A 61 -12.55 8.18 10.97
C GLN A 61 -11.73 7.35 11.98
N THR A 62 -11.54 6.07 11.70
CA THR A 62 -10.74 5.14 12.50
C THR A 62 -9.30 5.65 12.65
N ARG A 63 -8.69 6.07 11.55
CA ARG A 63 -7.33 6.60 11.53
C ARG A 63 -7.21 7.91 12.28
N SER A 64 -8.18 8.81 12.11
CA SER A 64 -8.24 10.07 12.88
C SER A 64 -8.35 9.80 14.39
N MET A 65 -9.26 8.90 14.80
CA MET A 65 -9.41 8.48 16.19
C MET A 65 -8.10 7.91 16.75
N LEU A 66 -7.49 6.95 16.05
CA LEU A 66 -6.24 6.33 16.49
C LEU A 66 -5.11 7.36 16.58
N SER A 67 -5.02 8.29 15.64
CA SER A 67 -4.02 9.38 15.69
C SER A 67 -4.24 10.31 16.89
N ASN A 68 -5.50 10.65 17.20
CA ASN A 68 -5.84 11.52 18.34
C ASN A 68 -5.50 10.86 19.68
N LEU A 69 -5.60 9.54 19.76
CA LEU A 69 -5.25 8.76 20.95
C LEU A 69 -3.76 8.39 21.03
N GLY A 70 -2.94 8.74 20.03
CA GLY A 70 -1.54 8.32 19.93
C GLY A 70 -1.35 6.82 19.63
N LEU A 71 -2.38 6.19 19.07
CA LEU A 71 -2.49 4.75 18.81
C LEU A 71 -2.34 4.39 17.32
N GLN A 72 -1.74 5.25 16.49
CA GLN A 72 -1.59 5.03 15.04
C GLN A 72 -0.95 3.69 14.66
N ASN A 73 -0.08 3.14 15.52
CA ASN A 73 0.56 1.84 15.30
C ASN A 73 -0.44 0.67 15.23
N TYR A 74 -1.65 0.85 15.79
CA TYR A 74 -2.71 -0.16 15.79
C TYR A 74 -3.60 -0.13 14.53
N GLU A 75 -3.43 0.84 13.62
CA GLU A 75 -4.22 0.93 12.37
C GLU A 75 -4.16 -0.38 11.56
N LYS A 76 -2.99 -1.03 11.53
CA LYS A 76 -2.80 -2.32 10.84
C LYS A 76 -3.63 -3.45 11.47
N ASN A 77 -3.82 -3.42 12.78
CA ASN A 77 -4.62 -4.41 13.50
C ASN A 77 -6.12 -4.22 13.21
N PHE A 78 -6.57 -2.95 13.12
CA PHE A 78 -7.92 -2.62 12.68
C PHE A 78 -8.17 -3.11 11.25
N LYS A 79 -7.25 -2.85 10.31
CA LYS A 79 -7.36 -3.36 8.93
C LYS A 79 -7.39 -4.90 8.87
N LYS A 80 -6.57 -5.55 9.69
CA LYS A 80 -6.55 -7.02 9.78
C LYS A 80 -7.87 -7.59 10.30
N GLY A 81 -8.53 -6.89 11.23
CA GLY A 81 -9.84 -7.27 11.76
C GLY A 81 -11.03 -6.70 11.01
N LEU A 82 -10.82 -6.03 9.87
CA LEU A 82 -11.87 -5.34 9.12
C LEU A 82 -12.70 -4.37 9.99
N LEU A 83 -12.05 -3.74 10.97
CA LEU A 83 -12.66 -2.77 11.86
C LEU A 83 -12.68 -1.40 11.17
N THR A 84 -13.72 -1.18 10.35
CA THR A 84 -13.94 0.03 9.57
C THR A 84 -14.72 1.10 10.35
N ASP A 85 -14.82 2.29 9.77
CA ASP A 85 -15.57 3.44 10.28
C ASP A 85 -17.04 3.11 10.60
N THR A 86 -17.65 2.19 9.84
CA THR A 86 -19.04 1.75 10.08
C THR A 86 -19.17 0.82 11.28
N THR A 87 -18.12 0.06 11.60
CA THR A 87 -18.08 -0.85 12.75
C THR A 87 -17.55 -0.19 14.01
N LEU A 88 -16.93 0.98 13.89
CA LEU A 88 -16.38 1.78 14.97
C LEU A 88 -17.38 2.00 16.15
N PRO A 89 -18.66 2.35 15.93
CA PRO A 89 -19.63 2.49 17.03
C PRO A 89 -20.10 1.15 17.63
N LEU A 90 -19.82 0.03 16.96
CA LEU A 90 -20.16 -1.33 17.40
C LEU A 90 -18.99 -2.01 18.13
N LEU A 91 -17.85 -1.33 18.27
CA LEU A 91 -16.67 -1.90 18.91
C LEU A 91 -16.95 -2.34 20.36
N THR A 92 -16.34 -3.48 20.70
CA THR A 92 -16.41 -4.11 22.01
C THR A 92 -15.01 -4.50 22.46
N ASP A 93 -14.85 -4.74 23.77
CA ASP A 93 -13.58 -5.17 24.34
C ASP A 93 -13.07 -6.49 23.72
N SER A 94 -13.98 -7.40 23.37
CA SER A 94 -13.68 -8.65 22.69
C SER A 94 -13.21 -8.43 21.26
N ALA A 95 -13.90 -7.60 20.47
CA ALA A 95 -13.50 -7.32 19.09
C ALA A 95 -12.08 -6.71 19.02
N LEU A 96 -11.74 -5.82 19.95
CA LEU A 96 -10.38 -5.26 20.03
C LEU A 96 -9.35 -6.29 20.53
N ARG A 97 -9.75 -7.24 21.38
CA ARG A 97 -8.89 -8.35 21.81
C ARG A 97 -8.54 -9.27 20.64
N ASP A 98 -9.51 -9.56 19.78
CA ASP A 98 -9.36 -10.48 18.65
C ASP A 98 -8.35 -9.96 17.63
N VAL A 99 -8.27 -8.63 17.48
CA VAL A 99 -7.24 -7.95 16.68
C VAL A 99 -5.91 -7.73 17.43
N ARG A 100 -5.70 -8.38 18.57
CA ARG A 100 -4.47 -8.32 19.37
C ARG A 100 -4.12 -6.94 19.93
N ILE A 101 -5.12 -6.12 20.26
CA ILE A 101 -4.88 -4.85 20.96
C ILE A 101 -4.78 -5.10 22.47
N PRO A 102 -3.71 -4.62 23.16
CA PRO A 102 -3.53 -4.81 24.61
C PRO A 102 -4.61 -4.08 25.44
N PRO A 103 -4.82 -4.48 26.72
CA PRO A 103 -5.90 -3.94 27.55
C PRO A 103 -5.91 -2.42 27.71
N GLY A 104 -4.75 -1.76 27.87
CA GLY A 104 -4.67 -0.31 28.04
C GLY A 104 -5.25 0.49 26.85
N PRO A 105 -4.70 0.33 25.63
CA PRO A 105 -5.24 0.96 24.42
C PRO A 105 -6.72 0.68 24.17
N ARG A 106 -7.22 -0.53 24.50
CA ARG A 106 -8.64 -0.86 24.34
C ARG A 106 -9.54 0.06 25.16
N LEU A 107 -9.16 0.33 26.41
CA LEU A 107 -9.93 1.21 27.29
C LEU A 107 -9.97 2.64 26.74
N LEU A 108 -8.86 3.15 26.21
CA LEU A 108 -8.80 4.48 25.59
C LEU A 108 -9.71 4.58 24.35
N ILE A 109 -9.69 3.54 23.51
CA ILE A 109 -10.54 3.47 22.31
C ILE A 109 -12.01 3.44 22.70
N LEU A 110 -12.40 2.56 23.63
CA LEU A 110 -13.80 2.43 24.05
C LEU A 110 -14.31 3.68 24.76
N ASP A 111 -13.52 4.30 25.64
CA ASP A 111 -13.87 5.56 26.31
C ASP A 111 -14.06 6.70 25.29
N HIS A 112 -13.22 6.79 24.26
CA HIS A 112 -13.36 7.78 23.20
C HIS A 112 -14.67 7.60 22.41
N ILE A 113 -15.01 6.36 22.04
CA ILE A 113 -16.24 6.05 21.31
C ILE A 113 -17.49 6.34 22.14
N GLU A 114 -17.45 6.08 23.45
CA GLU A 114 -18.57 6.35 24.36
C GLU A 114 -18.83 7.84 24.56
N ARG A 115 -17.77 8.66 24.53
CA ARG A 115 -17.83 10.12 24.67
C ARG A 115 -18.25 10.81 23.38
N ASP A 116 -18.01 10.23 22.22
CA ASP A 116 -18.37 10.84 20.94
C ASP A 116 -19.88 10.67 20.64
N PRO A 117 -20.69 11.75 20.67
CA PRO A 117 -22.12 11.67 20.41
C PRO A 117 -22.45 11.22 18.98
N LYS A 118 -21.54 11.42 18.01
CA LYS A 118 -21.75 10.99 16.61
C LYS A 118 -21.65 9.47 16.45
N LEU A 119 -20.79 8.83 17.24
CA LEU A 119 -20.62 7.39 17.23
C LEU A 119 -21.70 6.70 18.09
N LYS A 120 -22.17 7.38 19.14
CA LYS A 120 -23.21 6.85 20.04
C LYS A 120 -24.61 6.78 19.41
N SER A 121 -24.95 7.69 18.50
CA SER A 121 -26.29 7.77 17.89
C SER A 121 -26.59 6.57 16.97
N GLY A 122 -25.60 6.08 16.22
CA GLY A 122 -25.75 4.88 15.37
C GLY A 122 -26.14 3.62 16.15
N ARG A 123 -25.77 3.53 17.44
CA ARG A 123 -26.08 2.38 18.31
C ARG A 123 -27.54 2.35 18.78
N ARG A 124 -28.23 3.50 18.80
CA ARG A 124 -29.62 3.62 19.28
C ARG A 124 -30.68 3.55 18.17
N GLY A 125 -30.31 3.75 16.91
CA GLY A 125 -31.25 3.79 15.79
C GLY A 125 -31.70 2.43 15.23
N SER A 126 -31.24 1.30 15.78
CA SER A 126 -31.63 -0.07 15.36
C SER A 126 -32.55 -0.77 16.37
N ARG A 127 -33.37 -0.02 17.10
CA ARG A 127 -34.41 -0.57 17.97
C ARG A 127 -35.79 -0.20 17.48
#